data_AF-A0A077LY77-F1
#
_entry.id   AF-A0A077LY77-F1
#
_cell.length_a   1.000
_cell.length_b   1.000
_cell.length_c   1.000
_cell.angle_alpha   90.00
_cell.angle_beta   90.00
_cell.angle_gamma   90.00
#
_symmetry.space_group_name_H-M   'P 1'
#
loop_
_entity.id
_entity.type
_entity.pdbx_description
1 polymer ?
#
loop_
_entity_poly.entity_id
_entity_poly.type
_entity_poly.pdbx_seq_one_letter_code
_entity_poly.pdbx_strand_id
1 'polypeptide(L)'
;MGKASRRRHGVPAERAGRAPRARTTTVPFARRPFEGLPGETEWVAMREILPAATATVRLADDLLDDDVPETVTFATVLPLAWPGLRRAGGEVLVGMQSGTSSGDPSRDLATRLLQTLALEDATPLSLAAQPTADSPRLQDVVSLEAAHAIRASVHEGFDFWVADGELDQDAQESLRRANETVVPTERLEALPSAFWVRIGDRTFIRLVLGDDEDEATDALARLHAAGEDALGDGTRLLGAFRACGLLVPVWDLDPTREAGAHEEALAAFGERYATALAAEEALTPEERRARSGLLSRQVTLR
;
A
#
# COMPACT_ATOMS: atom_id res chain seq x y z
N MET A 1 79.51 -10.43 39.25
CA MET A 1 79.28 -10.23 37.81
C MET A 1 78.10 -11.09 37.37
N GLY A 2 77.00 -10.49 36.92
CA GLY A 2 75.83 -11.21 36.42
C GLY A 2 75.16 -10.35 35.35
N LYS A 3 75.27 -10.78 34.09
CA LYS A 3 74.72 -10.13 32.91
C LYS A 3 73.23 -10.46 32.80
N ALA A 4 72.37 -9.44 32.67
CA ALA A 4 70.98 -9.63 32.24
C ALA A 4 70.72 -8.77 31.00
N SER A 5 70.46 -9.47 29.90
CA SER A 5 70.26 -9.00 28.54
C SER A 5 68.91 -8.29 28.36
N ARG A 6 68.93 -7.09 27.78
CA ARG A 6 67.73 -6.35 27.33
C ARG A 6 67.19 -7.00 26.05
N ARG A 7 66.03 -7.65 26.12
CA ARG A 7 65.22 -8.01 24.94
C ARG A 7 64.39 -6.80 24.50
N ARG A 8 64.68 -6.25 23.32
CA ARG A 8 63.78 -5.36 22.57
C ARG A 8 62.65 -6.23 21.99
N HIS A 9 61.41 -5.92 22.34
CA HIS A 9 60.23 -6.50 21.70
C HIS A 9 60.05 -5.87 20.31
N GLY A 10 59.85 -6.75 19.32
CA GLY A 10 59.60 -6.40 17.93
C GLY A 10 58.24 -5.74 17.74
N VAL A 11 58.19 -4.90 16.72
CA VAL A 11 56.99 -4.22 16.19
C VAL A 11 56.11 -5.27 15.49
N PRO A 12 54.78 -5.30 15.73
CA PRO A 12 53.84 -5.86 14.78
C PRO A 12 53.37 -4.80 13.79
N ALA A 13 53.38 -5.19 12.52
CA ALA A 13 53.07 -4.42 11.35
C ALA A 13 51.66 -3.80 11.35
N GLU A 14 51.62 -2.59 10.80
CA GLU A 14 50.59 -2.04 9.91
C GLU A 14 49.11 -2.24 10.31
N ARG A 15 48.58 -1.18 10.93
CA ARG A 15 47.18 -0.78 10.79
C ARG A 15 46.89 -0.48 9.32
N ALA A 16 46.48 -1.48 8.55
CA ALA A 16 45.74 -1.24 7.31
C ALA A 16 44.40 -0.58 7.70
N GLY A 17 44.22 0.68 7.30
CA GLY A 17 43.02 1.46 7.55
C GLY A 17 41.80 0.75 6.97
N ARG A 18 40.95 0.22 7.85
CA ARG A 18 39.58 -0.12 7.47
C ARG A 18 38.89 1.20 7.18
N ALA A 19 38.60 1.47 5.91
CA ALA A 19 37.70 2.55 5.51
C ALA A 19 36.45 2.48 6.40
N PRO A 20 35.93 3.62 6.90
CA PRO A 20 34.71 3.61 7.70
C PRO A 20 33.65 2.91 6.84
N ARG A 21 33.08 1.81 7.36
CA ARG A 21 31.87 1.21 6.78
C ARG A 21 30.89 2.37 6.62
N ALA A 22 30.50 2.68 5.39
CA ALA A 22 29.41 3.59 5.13
C ALA A 22 28.27 3.16 6.06
N ARG A 23 27.85 4.06 6.95
CA ARG A 23 26.70 3.80 7.81
C ARG A 23 25.54 3.64 6.83
N THR A 24 25.08 2.41 6.63
CA THR A 24 23.82 2.17 5.94
C THR A 24 22.75 2.89 6.74
N THR A 25 22.33 4.06 6.26
CA THR A 25 21.34 4.88 6.93
C THR A 25 20.02 4.13 6.82
N THR A 26 19.52 3.69 7.97
CA THR A 26 18.22 3.02 8.09
C THR A 26 17.13 3.91 7.51
N VAL A 27 16.23 3.33 6.72
CA VAL A 27 15.09 4.06 6.16
C VAL A 27 14.26 4.68 7.30
N PRO A 28 14.03 6.00 7.29
CA PRO A 28 13.18 6.64 8.28
C PRO A 28 11.71 6.21 8.08
N PHE A 29 10.95 6.20 9.16
CA PHE A 29 9.50 5.94 9.08
C PHE A 29 8.79 7.09 8.34
N ALA A 30 8.02 6.76 7.32
CA ALA A 30 7.16 7.70 6.60
C ALA A 30 5.70 7.46 7.03
N ARG A 31 5.09 8.46 7.68
CA ARG A 31 3.70 8.37 8.16
C ARG A 31 2.70 8.17 7.00
N ARG A 32 2.87 8.94 5.94
CA ARG A 32 2.01 8.97 4.75
C ARG A 32 2.85 8.68 3.50
N PRO A 33 3.27 7.41 3.28
CA PRO A 33 4.29 7.09 2.30
C PRO A 33 3.90 7.48 0.87
N PHE A 34 2.62 7.48 0.54
CA PHE A 34 2.12 7.77 -0.81
C PHE A 34 1.66 9.22 -1.00
N GLU A 35 1.88 10.10 -0.01
CA GLU A 35 1.54 11.52 -0.12
C GLU A 35 2.19 12.14 -1.36
N GLY A 36 1.40 12.90 -2.13
CA GLY A 36 1.82 13.54 -3.37
C GLY A 36 1.74 12.66 -4.62
N LEU A 37 1.43 11.37 -4.51
CA LEU A 37 1.15 10.53 -5.68
C LEU A 37 -0.28 10.76 -6.19
N PRO A 38 -0.48 10.93 -7.51
CA PRO A 38 -1.81 10.88 -8.12
C PRO A 38 -2.53 9.56 -7.80
N GLY A 39 -3.77 9.66 -7.29
CA GLY A 39 -4.54 8.49 -6.86
C GLY A 39 -4.04 7.87 -5.56
N GLU A 40 -3.52 8.65 -4.61
CA GLU A 40 -2.99 8.15 -3.32
C GLU A 40 -3.87 7.10 -2.62
N THR A 41 -5.18 7.31 -2.58
CA THR A 41 -6.13 6.39 -1.94
C THR A 41 -6.13 5.00 -2.59
N GLU A 42 -5.87 4.93 -3.89
CA GLU A 42 -5.76 3.67 -4.65
C GLU A 42 -4.44 2.95 -4.36
N TRP A 43 -3.33 3.67 -4.18
CA TRP A 43 -2.07 3.08 -3.70
C TRP A 43 -2.24 2.43 -2.33
N VAL A 44 -2.93 3.11 -1.41
CA VAL A 44 -3.24 2.57 -0.08
C VAL A 44 -4.20 1.39 -0.19
N ALA A 45 -5.24 1.47 -1.01
CA ALA A 45 -6.20 0.39 -1.20
C ALA A 45 -5.54 -0.88 -1.73
N MET A 46 -4.72 -0.78 -2.79
CA MET A 46 -4.02 -1.94 -3.34
C MET A 46 -3.02 -2.55 -2.36
N ARG A 47 -2.35 -1.72 -1.55
CA ARG A 47 -1.38 -2.21 -0.56
C ARG A 47 -2.05 -2.90 0.63
N GLU A 48 -3.17 -2.37 1.13
CA GLU A 48 -3.69 -2.73 2.46
C GLU A 48 -5.07 -3.42 2.45
N ILE A 49 -5.84 -3.28 1.38
CA ILE A 49 -7.27 -3.62 1.38
C ILE A 49 -7.62 -4.63 0.30
N LEU A 50 -7.17 -4.40 -0.93
CA LEU A 50 -7.60 -5.16 -2.10
C LEU A 50 -6.89 -6.51 -2.14
N PRO A 51 -7.62 -7.63 -2.18
CA PRO A 51 -7.01 -8.96 -2.14
C PRO A 51 -6.40 -9.36 -3.49
N ALA A 52 -7.04 -8.99 -4.59
CA ALA A 52 -6.56 -9.24 -5.94
C ALA A 52 -6.88 -8.03 -6.82
N ALA A 53 -5.87 -7.20 -7.08
CA ALA A 53 -6.01 -6.04 -7.94
C ALA A 53 -4.73 -5.80 -8.75
N THR A 54 -4.91 -5.16 -9.89
CA THR A 54 -3.81 -4.60 -10.70
C THR A 54 -4.06 -3.13 -11.01
N ALA A 55 -2.99 -2.40 -11.31
CA ALA A 55 -3.08 -1.06 -11.85
C ALA A 55 -1.87 -0.75 -12.73
N THR A 56 -2.13 -0.16 -13.88
CA THR A 56 -1.08 0.31 -14.79
C THR A 56 -0.64 1.71 -14.38
N VAL A 57 0.66 1.93 -14.24
CA VAL A 57 1.27 3.18 -13.79
C VAL A 57 2.33 3.61 -14.79
N ARG A 58 2.29 4.88 -15.18
CA ARG A 58 3.30 5.49 -16.06
C ARG A 58 4.56 5.80 -15.26
N LEU A 59 5.72 5.46 -15.81
CA LEU A 59 7.01 5.87 -15.24
C LEU A 59 7.25 7.37 -15.40
N ALA A 60 8.14 7.94 -14.59
CA ALA A 60 8.60 9.30 -14.77
C ALA A 60 9.41 9.42 -16.08
N ASP A 61 9.29 10.55 -16.77
CA ASP A 61 9.88 10.74 -18.10
C ASP A 61 11.42 10.65 -18.10
N ASP A 62 12.06 10.91 -16.96
CA ASP A 62 13.52 10.83 -16.78
C ASP A 62 14.04 9.38 -16.68
N LEU A 63 13.16 8.41 -16.48
CA LEU A 63 13.49 6.98 -16.52
C LEU A 63 13.26 6.34 -17.88
N LEU A 64 12.61 7.05 -18.81
CA LEU A 64 12.26 6.49 -20.11
C LEU A 64 13.49 6.48 -21.03
N ASP A 65 13.86 5.27 -21.45
CA ASP A 65 14.91 4.97 -22.42
C ASP A 65 14.41 3.86 -23.37
N ASP A 66 15.14 3.55 -24.45
CA ASP A 66 14.72 2.57 -25.47
C ASP A 66 14.39 1.16 -24.90
N ASP A 67 15.00 0.78 -23.77
CA ASP A 67 14.85 -0.54 -23.12
C ASP A 67 13.89 -0.54 -21.92
N VAL A 68 13.30 0.61 -21.59
CA VAL A 68 12.42 0.81 -20.42
C VAL A 68 10.98 1.03 -20.90
N PRO A 69 10.00 0.24 -20.43
CA PRO A 69 8.61 0.44 -20.82
C PRO A 69 8.04 1.74 -20.26
N GLU A 70 7.19 2.40 -21.02
CA GLU A 70 6.52 3.64 -20.59
C GLU A 70 5.60 3.42 -19.38
N THR A 71 5.04 2.22 -19.27
CA THR A 71 4.14 1.84 -18.17
C THR A 71 4.55 0.51 -17.56
N VAL A 72 4.22 0.36 -16.28
CA VAL A 72 4.42 -0.86 -15.49
C VAL A 72 3.12 -1.23 -14.79
N THR A 73 2.95 -2.51 -14.48
CA THR A 73 1.76 -3.01 -13.78
C THR A 73 2.10 -3.25 -12.31
N PHE A 74 1.45 -2.54 -11.40
CA PHE A 74 1.43 -2.92 -9.99
C PHE A 74 0.35 -3.98 -9.77
N ALA A 75 0.66 -5.00 -8.99
CA ALA A 75 -0.28 -6.03 -8.56
C ALA A 75 -0.27 -6.11 -7.03
N THR A 76 -1.42 -6.40 -6.41
CA THR A 76 -1.50 -6.65 -4.97
C THR A 76 -0.43 -7.64 -4.53
N VAL A 77 -0.39 -8.80 -5.19
CA VAL A 77 0.62 -9.86 -4.97
C VAL A 77 0.90 -10.59 -6.29
N LEU A 78 2.14 -11.05 -6.44
CA LEU A 78 2.61 -11.86 -7.57
C LEU A 78 2.77 -13.33 -7.15
N PRO A 79 2.91 -14.27 -8.11
CA PRO A 79 3.18 -15.67 -7.78
C PRO A 79 4.33 -15.81 -6.79
N LEU A 80 4.19 -16.73 -5.83
CA LEU A 80 5.21 -16.97 -4.78
C LEU A 80 5.59 -15.71 -3.96
N ALA A 81 4.73 -14.68 -3.96
CA ALA A 81 4.97 -13.37 -3.37
C ALA A 81 6.26 -12.69 -3.88
N TRP A 82 6.60 -12.90 -5.16
CA TRP A 82 7.74 -12.23 -5.78
C TRP A 82 7.63 -10.70 -5.69
N PRO A 83 8.71 -10.01 -5.32
CA PRO A 83 8.76 -8.55 -5.38
C PRO A 83 8.50 -7.93 -6.76
N GLY A 84 8.87 -8.63 -7.83
CA GLY A 84 8.65 -8.18 -9.19
C GLY A 84 8.87 -9.29 -10.21
N LEU A 85 8.42 -9.06 -11.44
CA LEU A 85 8.52 -9.98 -12.55
C LEU A 85 8.68 -9.19 -13.85
N ARG A 86 9.71 -9.51 -14.64
CA ARG A 86 9.80 -9.08 -16.04
C ARG A 86 9.41 -10.26 -16.93
N ARG A 87 8.31 -10.14 -17.67
CA ARG A 87 7.79 -11.21 -18.53
C ARG A 87 8.57 -11.34 -19.83
N ALA A 88 8.31 -12.42 -20.57
CA ALA A 88 8.77 -12.56 -21.95
C ALA A 88 8.04 -11.50 -22.81
N GLY A 89 8.77 -10.51 -23.34
CA GLY A 89 8.17 -9.38 -24.05
C GLY A 89 8.29 -8.04 -23.31
N GLY A 90 9.03 -8.00 -22.20
CA GLY A 90 9.40 -6.75 -21.52
C GLY A 90 8.34 -6.16 -20.60
N GLU A 91 7.15 -6.76 -20.46
CA GLU A 91 6.17 -6.30 -19.47
C GLU A 91 6.73 -6.44 -18.06
N VAL A 92 6.62 -5.36 -17.27
CA VAL A 92 7.11 -5.30 -15.89
C VAL A 92 5.94 -5.28 -14.92
N LEU A 93 5.96 -6.23 -13.98
CA LEU A 93 5.00 -6.34 -12.89
C LEU A 93 5.72 -6.15 -11.55
N VAL A 94 5.11 -5.39 -10.64
CA VAL A 94 5.62 -5.15 -9.28
C VAL A 94 4.61 -5.59 -8.23
N GLY A 95 5.05 -6.45 -7.30
CA GLY A 95 4.20 -6.96 -6.21
C GLY A 95 4.18 -5.99 -5.03
N MET A 96 3.01 -5.46 -4.69
CA MET A 96 2.85 -4.49 -3.60
C MET A 96 3.02 -5.14 -2.22
N GLN A 97 2.43 -6.31 -2.02
CA GLN A 97 2.49 -7.11 -0.81
C GLN A 97 3.53 -8.24 -0.97
N SER A 98 4.81 -7.86 -0.93
CA SER A 98 5.92 -8.81 -1.11
C SER A 98 7.03 -8.58 -0.10
N GLY A 99 7.71 -9.67 0.28
CA GLY A 99 8.95 -9.66 1.05
C GLY A 99 8.89 -8.88 2.38
N THR A 100 10.03 -8.27 2.73
CA THR A 100 10.18 -7.43 3.91
C THR A 100 9.91 -5.97 3.54
N SER A 101 9.33 -5.22 4.47
CA SER A 101 9.07 -3.78 4.36
C SER A 101 9.99 -2.98 5.26
N SER A 102 10.33 -1.77 4.80
CA SER A 102 11.01 -0.76 5.61
C SER A 102 9.99 0.17 6.27
N GLY A 103 10.47 1.27 6.87
CA GLY A 103 9.60 2.30 7.41
C GLY A 103 8.92 3.18 6.36
N ASP A 104 9.27 3.06 5.07
CA ASP A 104 8.72 3.87 3.98
C ASP A 104 8.33 2.96 2.79
N PRO A 105 7.07 2.46 2.76
CA PRO A 105 6.58 1.63 1.67
C PRO A 105 6.78 2.20 0.27
N SER A 106 6.83 3.53 0.12
CA SER A 106 7.10 4.16 -1.17
C SER A 106 8.52 3.86 -1.66
N ARG A 107 9.52 3.84 -0.77
CA ARG A 107 10.90 3.45 -1.10
C ARG A 107 11.04 1.97 -1.37
N ASP A 108 10.30 1.15 -0.64
CA ASP A 108 10.27 -0.30 -0.87
C ASP A 108 9.81 -0.58 -2.30
N LEU A 109 8.68 0.02 -2.71
CA LEU A 109 8.10 -0.19 -4.03
C LEU A 109 8.96 0.40 -5.15
N ALA A 110 9.52 1.60 -4.98
CA ALA A 110 10.45 2.17 -5.95
C ALA A 110 11.71 1.32 -6.12
N THR A 111 12.27 0.79 -5.03
CA THR A 111 13.44 -0.11 -5.10
C THR A 111 13.11 -1.38 -5.89
N ARG A 112 11.96 -2.00 -5.61
CA ARG A 112 11.50 -3.20 -6.33
C ARG A 112 11.26 -2.93 -7.82
N LEU A 113 10.61 -1.80 -8.13
CA LEU A 113 10.38 -1.36 -9.49
C LEU A 113 11.70 -1.22 -10.26
N LEU A 114 12.63 -0.42 -9.75
CA LEU A 114 13.92 -0.19 -10.41
C LEU A 114 14.74 -1.49 -10.57
N GLN A 115 14.71 -2.37 -9.58
CA GLN A 115 15.38 -3.67 -9.70
C GLN A 115 14.72 -4.59 -10.74
N THR A 116 13.39 -4.52 -10.87
CA THR A 116 12.63 -5.32 -11.85
C THR A 116 12.85 -4.81 -13.27
N LEU A 117 12.93 -3.49 -13.47
CA LEU A 117 13.28 -2.86 -14.75
C LEU A 117 14.68 -3.27 -15.23
N ALA A 118 15.60 -3.58 -14.31
CA ALA A 118 16.96 -4.00 -14.63
C ALA A 118 17.11 -5.51 -14.91
N LEU A 119 16.04 -6.30 -14.79
CA LEU A 119 16.08 -7.73 -15.08
C LEU A 119 16.14 -8.01 -16.58
N GLU A 120 16.65 -9.19 -16.92
CA GLU A 120 16.43 -9.78 -18.24
C GLU A 120 14.95 -10.22 -18.38
N ASP A 121 14.47 -10.28 -19.63
CA ASP A 121 13.12 -10.79 -19.92
C ASP A 121 12.92 -12.22 -19.38
N ALA A 122 11.67 -12.53 -19.04
CA ALA A 122 11.26 -13.81 -18.46
C ALA A 122 11.96 -14.15 -17.12
N THR A 123 12.34 -13.14 -16.32
CA THR A 123 13.02 -13.32 -15.03
C THR A 123 12.20 -12.75 -13.87
N PRO A 124 11.98 -13.51 -12.79
CA PRO A 124 11.40 -12.97 -11.56
C PRO A 124 12.46 -12.31 -10.67
N LEU A 125 12.09 -11.23 -9.99
CA LEU A 125 12.83 -10.71 -8.85
C LEU A 125 12.46 -11.55 -7.62
N SER A 126 13.24 -12.58 -7.29
CA SER A 126 12.90 -13.45 -6.14
C SER A 126 13.14 -12.79 -4.77
N LEU A 127 14.08 -11.84 -4.68
CA LEU A 127 14.36 -11.08 -3.47
C LEU A 127 14.80 -9.67 -3.83
N ALA A 128 14.13 -8.67 -3.27
CA ALA A 128 14.52 -7.28 -3.42
C ALA A 128 15.65 -6.90 -2.46
N ALA A 129 16.52 -5.99 -2.89
CA ALA A 129 17.47 -5.35 -2.01
C ALA A 129 16.73 -4.50 -0.97
N GLN A 130 17.33 -4.36 0.21
CA GLN A 130 16.80 -3.46 1.22
C GLN A 130 17.03 -2.01 0.81
N PRO A 131 16.01 -1.14 0.82
CA PRO A 131 16.22 0.28 0.60
C PRO A 131 17.05 0.90 1.72
N THR A 132 17.64 2.03 1.40
CA THR A 132 18.34 2.91 2.33
C THR A 132 17.65 4.27 2.39
N ALA A 133 18.04 5.14 3.31
CA ALA A 133 17.52 6.50 3.35
C ALA A 133 17.79 7.31 2.06
N ASP A 134 18.73 6.88 1.23
CA ASP A 134 19.08 7.51 -0.05
C ASP A 134 18.39 6.85 -1.26
N SER A 135 17.69 5.73 -1.08
CA SER A 135 16.93 5.06 -2.14
C SER A 135 15.74 5.92 -2.57
N PRO A 136 15.42 6.05 -3.87
CA PRO A 136 14.30 6.88 -4.33
C PRO A 136 12.95 6.38 -3.78
N ARG A 137 11.96 7.26 -3.77
CA ARG A 137 10.56 6.95 -3.47
C ARG A 137 9.79 6.77 -4.77
N LEU A 138 8.55 6.25 -4.72
CA LEU A 138 7.69 6.17 -5.91
C LEU A 138 7.48 7.54 -6.55
N GLN A 139 7.39 8.60 -5.73
CA GLN A 139 7.26 9.98 -6.19
C GLN A 139 8.39 10.43 -7.14
N ASP A 140 9.56 9.77 -7.06
CA ASP A 140 10.72 10.09 -7.88
C ASP A 140 10.80 9.25 -9.16
N VAL A 141 9.95 8.22 -9.32
CA VAL A 141 10.09 7.21 -10.40
C VAL A 141 8.80 6.97 -11.20
N VAL A 142 7.68 7.53 -10.78
CA VAL A 142 6.40 7.47 -11.51
C VAL A 142 5.92 8.85 -11.91
N SER A 143 5.11 8.93 -12.96
CA SER A 143 4.52 10.20 -13.38
C SER A 143 3.62 10.78 -12.28
N LEU A 144 3.81 12.06 -11.99
CA LEU A 144 2.99 12.82 -11.03
C LEU A 144 1.86 13.61 -11.70
N GLU A 145 1.65 13.44 -13.00
CA GLU A 145 0.55 14.10 -13.70
C GLU A 145 -0.79 13.48 -13.32
N ALA A 146 -1.81 14.32 -13.08
CA ALA A 146 -3.14 13.86 -12.70
C ALA A 146 -3.78 12.93 -13.76
N ALA A 147 -3.43 13.08 -15.04
CA ALA A 147 -3.91 12.21 -16.12
C ALA A 147 -3.40 10.76 -15.99
N HIS A 148 -2.31 10.55 -15.25
CA HIS A 148 -1.71 9.24 -14.98
C HIS A 148 -2.02 8.74 -13.56
N ALA A 149 -3.06 9.28 -12.92
CA ALA A 149 -3.51 8.80 -11.62
C ALA A 149 -3.79 7.30 -11.66
N ILE A 150 -3.18 6.57 -10.72
CA ILE A 150 -3.39 5.13 -10.59
C ILE A 150 -4.87 4.86 -10.32
N ARG A 151 -5.40 3.79 -10.91
CA ARG A 151 -6.73 3.27 -10.61
C ARG A 151 -6.68 1.76 -10.58
N ALA A 152 -7.08 1.18 -9.45
CA ALA A 152 -7.06 -0.27 -9.29
C ALA A 152 -8.23 -0.94 -10.03
N SER A 153 -7.88 -1.93 -10.87
CA SER A 153 -8.80 -2.93 -11.39
C SER A 153 -8.85 -4.09 -10.40
N VAL A 154 -10.02 -4.31 -9.79
CA VAL A 154 -10.26 -5.42 -8.85
C VAL A 154 -10.60 -6.68 -9.64
N HIS A 155 -10.05 -7.81 -9.22
CA HIS A 155 -10.24 -9.11 -9.86
C HIS A 155 -10.90 -10.10 -8.90
N GLU A 156 -11.67 -11.05 -9.45
CA GLU A 156 -12.24 -12.17 -8.70
C GLU A 156 -11.19 -13.19 -8.24
N GLY A 157 -9.96 -13.08 -8.73
CA GLY A 157 -8.86 -14.01 -8.47
C GLY A 157 -7.58 -13.53 -9.13
N PHE A 158 -6.60 -14.42 -9.21
CA PHE A 158 -5.24 -14.11 -9.66
C PHE A 158 -4.96 -14.57 -11.10
N ASP A 159 -5.99 -14.72 -11.93
CA ASP A 159 -5.84 -15.16 -13.33
C ASP A 159 -4.95 -14.23 -14.17
N PHE A 160 -4.83 -12.96 -13.76
CA PHE A 160 -3.89 -11.99 -14.35
C PHE A 160 -2.42 -12.40 -14.23
N TRP A 161 -2.07 -13.39 -13.39
CA TRP A 161 -0.72 -13.96 -13.32
C TRP A 161 -0.32 -14.69 -14.61
N VAL A 162 -1.28 -15.20 -15.37
CA VAL A 162 -1.07 -16.15 -16.48
C VAL A 162 -0.91 -15.48 -17.84
N ALA A 163 -1.05 -14.15 -17.94
CA ALA A 163 -1.02 -13.46 -19.23
C ALA A 163 0.29 -13.77 -20.00
N ASP A 164 0.11 -14.55 -21.08
CA ASP A 164 1.05 -14.93 -22.15
C ASP A 164 2.11 -16.02 -21.88
N GLY A 165 2.07 -16.76 -20.77
CA GLY A 165 3.01 -17.87 -20.52
C GLY A 165 2.49 -18.98 -19.62
N GLU A 166 3.02 -20.20 -19.78
CA GLU A 166 2.75 -21.28 -18.82
C GLU A 166 3.48 -21.01 -17.51
N LEU A 167 2.73 -20.87 -16.42
CA LEU A 167 3.29 -20.92 -15.07
C LEU A 167 3.90 -22.31 -14.83
N ASP A 168 5.05 -22.37 -14.17
CA ASP A 168 5.58 -23.64 -13.68
C ASP A 168 4.66 -24.27 -12.62
N GLN A 169 4.93 -25.53 -12.24
CA GLN A 169 4.06 -26.26 -11.31
C GLN A 169 3.93 -25.56 -9.94
N ASP A 170 5.01 -24.92 -9.47
CA ASP A 170 5.03 -24.24 -8.18
C ASP A 170 4.19 -22.95 -8.22
N ALA A 171 4.27 -22.20 -9.32
CA ALA A 171 3.46 -21.02 -9.56
C ALA A 171 1.98 -21.36 -9.80
N GLN A 172 1.66 -22.48 -10.48
CA GLN A 172 0.28 -22.97 -10.63
C GLN A 172 -0.34 -23.38 -9.28
N GLU A 173 0.41 -24.07 -8.44
CA GLU A 173 -0.04 -24.42 -7.09
C GLU A 173 -0.18 -23.16 -6.21
N SER A 174 0.74 -22.20 -6.33
CA SER A 174 0.61 -20.89 -5.68
C SER A 174 -0.66 -20.16 -6.10
N LEU A 175 -0.99 -20.18 -7.40
CA LEU A 175 -2.21 -19.58 -7.95
C LEU A 175 -3.47 -20.21 -7.33
N ARG A 176 -3.54 -21.55 -7.29
CA ARG A 176 -4.67 -22.25 -6.70
C ARG A 176 -4.88 -21.86 -5.23
N ARG A 177 -3.80 -21.88 -4.44
CA ARG A 177 -3.86 -21.49 -3.02
C ARG A 177 -4.27 -20.03 -2.82
N ALA A 178 -3.76 -19.13 -3.66
CA ALA A 178 -4.12 -17.72 -3.59
C ALA A 178 -5.62 -17.52 -3.86
N ASN A 179 -6.14 -18.15 -4.92
CA ASN A 179 -7.56 -18.10 -5.29
C ASN A 179 -8.50 -18.69 -4.21
N GLU A 180 -8.08 -19.74 -3.50
CA GLU A 180 -8.88 -20.32 -2.39
C GLU A 180 -9.09 -19.35 -1.21
N THR A 181 -8.24 -18.33 -1.09
CA THR A 181 -8.26 -17.37 0.03
C THR A 181 -8.72 -15.98 -0.36
N VAL A 182 -9.02 -15.75 -1.66
CA VAL A 182 -9.42 -14.43 -2.13
C VAL A 182 -10.76 -14.04 -1.53
N VAL A 183 -10.84 -12.80 -1.09
CA VAL A 183 -12.05 -12.24 -0.49
C VAL A 183 -12.85 -11.56 -1.60
N PRO A 184 -14.11 -11.97 -1.88
CA PRO A 184 -14.94 -11.29 -2.85
C PRO A 184 -15.03 -9.79 -2.56
N THR A 185 -14.63 -8.99 -3.54
CA THR A 185 -14.47 -7.54 -3.40
C THR A 185 -14.96 -6.86 -4.67
N GLU A 186 -15.79 -5.85 -4.53
CA GLU A 186 -16.34 -5.05 -5.63
C GLU A 186 -16.08 -3.57 -5.36
N ARG A 187 -15.75 -2.81 -6.40
CA ARG A 187 -15.64 -1.35 -6.32
C ARG A 187 -17.03 -0.74 -6.31
N LEU A 188 -17.20 0.28 -5.47
CA LEU A 188 -18.32 1.21 -5.53
C LEU A 188 -17.87 2.50 -6.22
N GLU A 189 -18.68 3.01 -7.14
CA GLU A 189 -18.34 4.18 -7.95
C GLU A 189 -18.78 5.50 -7.31
N ALA A 190 -19.66 5.46 -6.30
CA ALA A 190 -20.15 6.64 -5.60
C ALA A 190 -19.04 7.48 -4.94
N LEU A 191 -17.97 6.86 -4.47
CA LEU A 191 -16.82 7.54 -3.87
C LEU A 191 -15.49 6.92 -4.33
N PRO A 192 -14.41 7.73 -4.42
CA PRO A 192 -13.08 7.21 -4.71
C PRO A 192 -12.67 6.13 -3.71
N SER A 193 -12.06 5.05 -4.21
CA SER A 193 -11.49 3.97 -3.38
C SER A 193 -12.44 3.42 -2.32
N ALA A 194 -13.72 3.28 -2.68
CA ALA A 194 -14.74 2.57 -1.92
C ALA A 194 -14.89 1.13 -2.41
N PHE A 195 -14.86 0.19 -1.47
CA PHE A 195 -14.92 -1.23 -1.79
C PHE A 195 -15.92 -1.94 -0.90
N TRP A 196 -16.87 -2.61 -1.53
CA TRP A 196 -17.71 -3.60 -0.88
C TRP A 196 -16.94 -4.92 -0.80
N VAL A 197 -17.01 -5.60 0.35
CA VAL A 197 -16.21 -6.79 0.64
C VAL A 197 -17.05 -7.83 1.38
N ARG A 198 -16.99 -9.09 0.98
CA ARG A 198 -17.67 -10.21 1.66
C ARG A 198 -16.67 -11.14 2.34
N ILE A 199 -16.67 -11.17 3.68
CA ILE A 199 -15.80 -12.04 4.49
C ILE A 199 -16.66 -13.05 5.22
N GLY A 200 -16.61 -14.31 4.76
CA GLY A 200 -17.55 -15.34 5.22
C GLY A 200 -18.99 -14.92 4.94
N ASP A 201 -19.85 -14.95 5.96
CA ASP A 201 -21.26 -14.60 5.85
C ASP A 201 -21.55 -13.11 6.10
N ARG A 202 -20.52 -12.27 6.23
CA ARG A 202 -20.66 -10.83 6.51
C ARG A 202 -20.19 -9.99 5.33
N THR A 203 -20.81 -8.83 5.17
CA THR A 203 -20.47 -7.86 4.12
C THR A 203 -20.15 -6.51 4.74
N PHE A 204 -19.20 -5.82 4.13
CA PHE A 204 -18.68 -4.56 4.62
C PHE A 204 -18.45 -3.58 3.49
N ILE A 205 -18.49 -2.29 3.79
CA ILE A 205 -17.86 -1.26 2.96
C ILE A 205 -16.61 -0.77 3.66
N ARG A 206 -15.50 -0.71 2.92
CA ARG A 206 -14.25 -0.04 3.32
C ARG A 206 -14.01 1.12 2.35
N LEU A 207 -13.91 2.32 2.89
CA LEU A 207 -13.66 3.54 2.12
C LEU A 207 -12.32 4.11 2.54
N VAL A 208 -11.40 4.34 1.61
CA VAL A 208 -10.15 5.06 1.92
C VAL A 208 -10.39 6.56 1.76
N LEU A 209 -10.34 7.30 2.87
CA LEU A 209 -10.47 8.76 2.85
C LEU A 209 -9.13 9.40 2.47
N GLY A 210 -9.14 10.34 1.53
CA GLY A 210 -7.93 10.99 1.00
C GLY A 210 -7.43 12.18 1.81
N ASP A 211 -8.18 12.62 2.80
CA ASP A 211 -7.85 13.78 3.64
C ASP A 211 -6.80 13.41 4.72
N ASP A 212 -6.24 14.41 5.41
CA ASP A 212 -5.33 14.12 6.53
C ASP A 212 -6.04 13.26 7.59
N GLU A 213 -5.30 12.30 8.14
CA GLU A 213 -5.82 11.32 9.11
C GLU A 213 -6.57 11.97 10.29
N ASP A 214 -6.03 13.06 10.85
CA ASP A 214 -6.63 13.71 12.02
C ASP A 214 -7.90 14.49 11.62
N GLU A 215 -7.89 15.18 10.47
CA GLU A 215 -9.05 15.90 9.93
C GLU A 215 -10.18 14.95 9.54
N ALA A 216 -9.86 13.85 8.85
CA ALA A 216 -10.80 12.79 8.52
C ALA A 216 -11.41 12.14 9.78
N THR A 217 -10.59 11.95 10.82
CA THR A 217 -11.06 11.41 12.10
C THR A 217 -12.00 12.39 12.81
N ASP A 218 -11.70 13.69 12.76
CA ASP A 218 -12.56 14.74 13.31
C ASP A 218 -13.90 14.78 12.57
N ALA A 219 -13.90 14.82 11.24
CA ALA A 219 -15.10 14.81 10.41
C ALA A 219 -15.99 13.58 10.71
N LEU A 220 -15.40 12.39 10.79
CA LEU A 220 -16.13 11.17 11.13
C LEU A 220 -16.67 11.20 12.58
N ALA A 221 -15.93 11.81 13.52
CA ALA A 221 -16.39 11.98 14.89
C ALA A 221 -17.59 12.93 15.00
N ARG A 222 -17.67 13.96 14.15
CA ARG A 222 -18.85 14.84 14.04
C ARG A 222 -20.08 14.08 13.59
N LEU A 223 -19.95 13.33 12.49
CA LEU A 223 -21.03 12.51 11.97
C LEU A 223 -21.50 11.49 13.01
N HIS A 224 -20.57 10.83 13.71
CA HIS A 224 -20.91 9.86 14.73
C HIS A 224 -21.63 10.48 15.94
N ALA A 225 -21.21 11.68 16.37
CA ALA A 225 -21.88 12.40 17.45
C ALA A 225 -23.30 12.86 17.06
N ALA A 226 -23.52 13.18 15.79
CA ALA A 226 -24.83 13.53 15.24
C ALA A 226 -25.71 12.30 14.92
N GLY A 227 -25.15 11.09 14.90
CA GLY A 227 -25.85 9.87 14.48
C GLY A 227 -26.02 9.76 12.96
N GLU A 228 -25.18 10.43 12.19
CA GLU A 228 -25.24 10.55 10.72
C GLU A 228 -24.13 9.74 10.01
N ASP A 229 -23.39 8.93 10.76
CA ASP A 229 -22.27 8.11 10.28
C ASP A 229 -22.68 6.79 9.61
N ALA A 230 -23.97 6.45 9.57
CA ALA A 230 -24.47 5.27 8.87
C ALA A 230 -24.68 5.50 7.35
N LEU A 231 -24.62 4.43 6.56
CA LEU A 231 -24.92 4.40 5.12
C LEU A 231 -26.40 4.01 4.87
N GLY A 232 -27.32 4.53 5.68
CA GLY A 232 -28.74 4.20 5.63
C GLY A 232 -29.16 3.03 6.51
N ASP A 233 -30.43 2.64 6.38
CA ASP A 233 -31.09 1.68 7.27
C ASP A 233 -30.37 0.33 7.32
N GLY A 234 -30.16 -0.19 8.53
CA GLY A 234 -29.53 -1.49 8.76
C GLY A 234 -28.00 -1.49 8.60
N THR A 235 -27.38 -0.34 8.30
CA THR A 235 -25.92 -0.21 8.26
C THR A 235 -25.38 0.37 9.57
N ARG A 236 -24.15 0.01 9.91
CA ARG A 236 -23.50 0.50 11.13
C ARG A 236 -22.02 0.71 10.93
N LEU A 237 -21.51 1.90 11.28
CA LEU A 237 -20.07 2.13 11.37
C LEU A 237 -19.49 1.25 12.50
N LEU A 238 -18.62 0.32 12.14
CA LEU A 238 -17.93 -0.55 13.10
C LEU A 238 -16.73 0.14 13.73
N GLY A 239 -16.06 0.98 12.95
CA GLY A 239 -14.84 1.69 13.31
C GLY A 239 -14.10 2.14 12.07
N ALA A 240 -12.80 2.36 12.23
CA ALA A 240 -11.91 2.70 11.12
C ALA A 240 -10.55 2.04 11.31
N PHE A 241 -9.84 1.78 10.21
CA PHE A 241 -8.42 1.41 10.23
C PHE A 241 -7.55 2.64 9.99
N ARG A 242 -6.26 2.55 10.36
CA ARG A 242 -5.21 3.44 9.82
C ARG A 242 -4.38 2.65 8.84
N ALA A 243 -4.17 3.22 7.67
CA ALA A 243 -3.41 2.61 6.60
C ALA A 243 -2.60 3.70 5.90
N CYS A 244 -1.28 3.62 5.97
CA CYS A 244 -0.37 4.55 5.28
C CYS A 244 -0.70 6.04 5.51
N GLY A 245 -1.08 6.42 6.73
CA GLY A 245 -1.41 7.82 7.07
C GLY A 245 -2.78 8.29 6.60
N LEU A 246 -3.64 7.38 6.13
CA LEU A 246 -5.03 7.64 5.79
C LEU A 246 -6.00 6.87 6.71
N LEU A 247 -7.22 7.40 6.83
CA LEU A 247 -8.30 6.79 7.58
C LEU A 247 -9.17 5.92 6.68
N VAL A 248 -9.50 4.71 7.15
CA VAL A 248 -10.36 3.77 6.41
C VAL A 248 -11.58 3.40 7.27
N PRO A 249 -12.68 4.18 7.24
CA PRO A 249 -13.92 3.80 7.89
C PRO A 249 -14.50 2.49 7.33
N VAL A 250 -15.18 1.74 8.20
CA VAL A 250 -15.74 0.42 7.90
C VAL A 250 -17.17 0.32 8.38
N TRP A 251 -18.06 -0.04 7.47
CA TRP A 251 -19.47 -0.28 7.79
C TRP A 251 -19.81 -1.76 7.73
N ASP A 252 -20.58 -2.24 8.69
CA ASP A 252 -21.32 -3.51 8.60
C ASP A 252 -22.56 -3.29 7.75
N LEU A 253 -22.85 -4.24 6.87
CA LEU A 253 -23.99 -4.19 5.96
C LEU A 253 -24.88 -5.42 6.11
N ASP A 254 -26.07 -5.34 5.50
CA ASP A 254 -26.93 -6.51 5.30
C ASP A 254 -26.29 -7.46 4.28
N PRO A 255 -25.92 -8.70 4.67
CA PRO A 255 -25.24 -9.64 3.78
C PRO A 255 -26.09 -10.12 2.59
N THR A 256 -27.40 -9.89 2.62
CA THR A 256 -28.31 -10.23 1.51
C THR A 256 -28.31 -9.19 0.39
N ARG A 257 -27.67 -8.04 0.59
CA ARG A 257 -27.57 -6.96 -0.39
C ARG A 257 -26.23 -7.01 -1.10
N GLU A 258 -26.27 -6.83 -2.42
CA GLU A 258 -25.07 -6.74 -3.26
C GLU A 258 -24.53 -5.31 -3.29
N ALA A 259 -23.30 -5.14 -3.75
CA ALA A 259 -22.55 -3.89 -3.74
C ALA A 259 -23.35 -2.68 -4.27
N GLY A 260 -23.95 -2.81 -5.45
CA GLY A 260 -24.70 -1.73 -6.11
C GLY A 260 -25.89 -1.19 -5.30
N ALA A 261 -26.41 -1.95 -4.32
CA ALA A 261 -27.51 -1.52 -3.46
C ALA A 261 -27.11 -0.43 -2.44
N HIS A 262 -25.81 -0.11 -2.34
CA HIS A 262 -25.26 0.85 -1.38
C HIS A 262 -24.75 2.15 -2.03
N GLU A 263 -24.72 2.24 -3.36
CA GLU A 263 -24.13 3.37 -4.10
C GLU A 263 -24.77 4.72 -3.73
N GLU A 264 -26.10 4.80 -3.73
CA GLU A 264 -26.82 6.05 -3.40
C GLU A 264 -26.55 6.49 -1.96
N ALA A 265 -26.57 5.55 -1.02
CA ALA A 265 -26.34 5.86 0.39
C ALA A 265 -24.89 6.25 0.68
N LEU A 266 -23.94 5.65 -0.06
CA LEU A 266 -22.53 6.00 0.01
C LEU A 266 -22.25 7.39 -0.58
N ALA A 267 -22.89 7.75 -1.70
CA ALA A 267 -22.82 9.10 -2.26
C ALA A 267 -23.35 10.14 -1.26
N ALA A 268 -24.51 9.88 -0.65
CA ALA A 268 -25.09 10.74 0.37
C ALA A 268 -24.20 10.86 1.62
N PHE A 269 -23.49 9.78 2.00
CA PHE A 269 -22.47 9.86 3.06
C PHE A 269 -21.31 10.78 2.66
N GLY A 270 -20.85 10.71 1.41
CA GLY A 270 -19.81 11.59 0.88
C GLY A 270 -20.13 13.08 1.04
N GLU A 271 -21.37 13.48 0.75
CA GLU A 271 -21.83 14.87 0.93
C GLU A 271 -21.81 15.31 2.40
N ARG A 272 -22.28 14.44 3.31
CA ARG A 272 -22.25 14.71 4.76
C ARG A 272 -20.82 14.77 5.29
N TYR A 273 -19.96 13.87 4.83
CA TYR A 273 -18.55 13.85 5.18
C TYR A 273 -17.83 15.12 4.73
N ALA A 274 -18.03 15.54 3.47
CA ALA A 274 -17.45 16.78 2.97
C ALA A 274 -17.91 18.01 3.77
N THR A 275 -19.19 18.03 4.18
CA THR A 275 -19.73 19.08 5.05
C THR A 275 -19.07 19.07 6.43
N ALA A 276 -18.93 17.89 7.04
CA ALA A 276 -18.30 17.73 8.35
C ALA A 276 -16.79 18.05 8.34
N LEU A 277 -16.10 17.74 7.24
CA LEU A 277 -14.68 18.04 7.02
C LEU A 277 -14.42 19.54 6.89
N ALA A 278 -15.33 20.27 6.23
CA ALA A 278 -15.22 21.71 6.05
C ALA A 278 -15.51 22.53 7.33
N ALA A 279 -15.93 21.89 8.42
CA ALA A 279 -16.28 22.57 9.67
C ALA A 279 -15.03 22.97 10.47
N GLU A 280 -14.81 24.29 10.60
CA GLU A 280 -13.64 24.88 11.26
C GLU A 280 -13.77 24.99 12.79
N GLU A 281 -14.96 24.75 13.35
CA GLU A 281 -15.20 24.88 14.78
C GLU A 281 -14.43 23.82 15.57
N ALA A 282 -13.96 24.14 16.78
CA ALA A 282 -13.36 23.12 17.64
C ALA A 282 -14.38 22.02 18.00
N LEU A 283 -13.94 20.76 18.09
CA LEU A 283 -14.80 19.66 18.51
C LEU A 283 -15.46 19.93 19.88
N THR A 284 -16.76 19.73 19.93
CA THR A 284 -17.60 19.73 21.13
C THR A 284 -17.21 18.59 22.08
N PRO A 285 -17.69 18.60 23.35
CA PRO A 285 -17.47 17.49 24.26
C PRO A 285 -18.05 16.15 23.80
N GLU A 286 -19.20 16.13 23.11
CA GLU A 286 -19.74 14.92 22.47
C GLU A 286 -18.81 14.41 21.37
N GLU A 287 -18.40 15.28 20.45
CA GLU A 287 -17.55 14.90 19.31
C GLU A 287 -16.16 14.44 19.77
N ARG A 288 -15.57 15.07 20.79
CA ARG A 288 -14.30 14.59 21.40
C ARG A 288 -14.43 13.19 22.01
N ARG A 289 -15.58 12.88 22.61
CA ARG A 289 -15.89 11.52 23.10
C ARG A 289 -16.03 10.54 21.95
N ALA A 290 -16.74 10.93 20.87
CA ALA A 290 -16.87 10.13 19.65
C ALA A 290 -15.50 9.84 19.02
N ARG A 291 -14.67 10.87 18.85
CA ARG A 291 -13.29 10.78 18.35
C ARG A 291 -12.47 9.79 19.17
N SER A 292 -12.47 9.93 20.50
CA SER A 292 -11.77 9.02 21.41
C SER A 292 -12.27 7.58 21.27
N GLY A 293 -13.58 7.39 21.06
CA GLY A 293 -14.20 6.11 20.79
C GLY A 293 -13.70 5.47 19.48
N LEU A 294 -13.64 6.25 18.40
CA LEU A 294 -13.10 5.80 17.10
C LEU A 294 -11.64 5.37 17.23
N LEU A 295 -10.81 6.19 17.88
CA LEU A 295 -9.40 5.89 18.13
C LEU A 295 -9.20 4.63 18.99
N SER A 296 -10.05 4.42 20.00
CA SER A 296 -9.94 3.25 20.89
C SER A 296 -10.28 1.92 20.22
N ARG A 297 -11.12 1.97 19.17
CA ARG A 297 -11.52 0.80 18.39
C ARG A 297 -10.69 0.63 17.12
N GLN A 298 -9.75 1.53 16.89
CA GLN A 298 -8.96 1.56 15.68
C GLN A 298 -7.93 0.43 15.66
N VAL A 299 -7.89 -0.30 14.55
CA VAL A 299 -6.84 -1.28 14.28
C VAL A 299 -5.91 -0.69 13.23
N THR A 300 -4.60 -0.70 13.50
CA THR A 300 -3.59 -0.37 12.50
C THR A 300 -3.28 -1.64 11.72
N LEU A 301 -3.51 -1.62 10.41
CA LEU A 301 -3.02 -2.66 9.51
C LEU A 301 -1.49 -2.46 9.41
N ARG A 302 -0.72 -3.52 9.65
CA ARG A 302 0.75 -3.51 9.60
C ARG A 302 1.23 -4.52 8.59
#